data_AF-A0A6G6GLV1-F1
#
_entry.id   AF-A0A6G6GLV1-F1
#
_cell.length_a   1.000
_cell.length_b   1.000
_cell.length_c   1.000
_cell.angle_alpha   90.00
_cell.angle_beta   90.00
_cell.angle_gamma   90.00
#
_symmetry.space_group_name_H-M   'P 1'
#
loop_
_entity.id
_entity.type
_entity.pdbx_description
1 polymer ?
#
loop_
_entity_poly.entity_id
_entity_poly.type
_entity_poly.pdbx_seq_one_letter_code
_entity_poly.pdbx_strand_id
1 'polypeptide(L)'
;MKKWLFGISIFLNIIFILIFVWNSIHSHSNEIGRLEKDIEIGYFNSDNAIFKIPKGLTVKNVSERGLGAIGQFENERFSIVITSNDASLVNYDLPKDSLNMFSNFYSAEIPRNNRQNGIPQGNFVYELYFAEFNGRMNNAECKVEINGNKIIVEQTENTNLTGGNQIFNGLILKHKSGKWILAENEEDANAEEIGGCTEIPIIDFETKIIEWC
;
A
#
# COMPACT_ATOMS: atom_id res chain seq x y z
N MET A 1 -26.30 -0.90 -63.06
CA MET A 1 -26.75 -1.10 -61.67
C MET A 1 -26.08 -2.28 -60.97
N LYS A 2 -26.17 -3.54 -61.48
CA LYS A 2 -25.59 -4.72 -60.80
C LYS A 2 -24.07 -4.65 -60.51
N LYS A 3 -23.25 -4.15 -61.44
CA LYS A 3 -21.79 -3.99 -61.23
C LYS A 3 -21.43 -2.95 -60.16
N TRP A 4 -22.24 -1.90 -60.02
CA TRP A 4 -22.06 -0.86 -59.00
C TRP A 4 -22.46 -1.37 -57.61
N LEU A 5 -23.58 -2.09 -57.51
CA LEU A 5 -23.99 -2.76 -56.28
C LEU A 5 -22.95 -3.78 -55.78
N PHE A 6 -22.33 -4.52 -56.71
CA PHE A 6 -21.25 -5.44 -56.38
C PHE A 6 -19.99 -4.71 -55.88
N GLY A 7 -19.60 -3.62 -56.53
CA GLY A 7 -18.47 -2.78 -56.08
C GLY A 7 -18.71 -2.17 -54.69
N ILE A 8 -19.91 -1.67 -54.43
CA ILE A 8 -20.31 -1.14 -53.11
C ILE A 8 -20.28 -2.24 -52.03
N SER A 9 -20.75 -3.45 -52.35
CA SER A 9 -20.71 -4.59 -51.43
C SER A 9 -19.27 -4.96 -51.05
N ILE A 10 -18.35 -5.01 -52.03
CA ILE A 10 -16.93 -5.28 -51.75
C ILE A 10 -16.34 -4.18 -50.88
N PHE A 11 -16.59 -2.92 -51.22
CA PHE A 11 -16.09 -1.77 -50.46
C PHE A 11 -16.58 -1.75 -49.01
N LEU A 12 -17.86 -2.02 -48.77
CA LEU A 12 -18.42 -2.11 -47.42
C LEU A 12 -17.79 -3.26 -46.62
N ASN A 13 -17.56 -4.42 -47.23
CA ASN A 13 -16.88 -5.53 -46.55
C ASN A 13 -15.44 -5.16 -46.18
N ILE A 14 -14.71 -4.46 -47.06
CA ILE A 14 -13.37 -3.95 -46.74
C ILE A 14 -13.42 -2.97 -45.57
N ILE A 15 -14.37 -2.03 -45.57
CA ILE A 15 -14.56 -1.09 -44.45
C ILE A 15 -14.86 -1.83 -43.14
N PHE A 16 -15.77 -2.81 -43.15
CA PHE A 16 -16.11 -3.56 -41.95
C PHE A 16 -14.91 -4.35 -41.42
N ILE A 17 -14.10 -4.95 -42.29
CA ILE A 17 -12.86 -5.63 -41.91
C ILE A 17 -11.88 -4.63 -41.30
N LEU A 18 -11.71 -3.45 -41.90
CA LEU A 18 -10.83 -2.41 -41.37
C LEU A 18 -11.29 -1.90 -40.00
N ILE A 19 -12.59 -1.64 -39.83
CA ILE A 19 -13.17 -1.23 -38.53
C ILE A 19 -13.00 -2.33 -37.49
N PHE A 20 -13.21 -3.60 -37.87
CA PHE A 20 -13.07 -4.73 -36.97
C PHE A 20 -11.62 -4.91 -36.51
N VAL A 21 -10.67 -4.91 -37.45
CA VAL A 21 -9.22 -4.99 -37.16
C VAL A 21 -8.79 -3.80 -36.31
N TRP A 22 -9.27 -2.60 -36.65
CA TRP A 22 -9.03 -1.39 -35.88
C TRP A 22 -9.50 -1.54 -34.44
N ASN A 23 -10.75 -1.93 -34.21
CA ASN A 23 -11.30 -2.12 -32.87
C ASN A 23 -10.56 -3.21 -32.08
N SER A 24 -10.13 -4.28 -32.75
CA SER A 24 -9.39 -5.37 -32.10
C SER A 24 -8.04 -4.91 -31.55
N ILE A 25 -7.30 -4.07 -32.29
CA ILE A 25 -5.99 -3.55 -31.88
C ILE A 25 -6.12 -2.55 -30.71
N HIS A 26 -7.26 -1.87 -30.62
CA HIS A 26 -7.54 -0.83 -29.63
C HIS A 26 -8.27 -1.33 -28.38
N SER A 27 -8.61 -2.62 -28.31
CA SER A 27 -9.33 -3.19 -27.17
C SER A 27 -8.40 -3.48 -25.98
N HIS A 28 -8.94 -3.38 -24.76
CA HIS A 28 -8.25 -3.72 -23.52
C HIS A 28 -7.79 -5.19 -23.53
N SER A 29 -6.58 -5.48 -23.03
CA SER A 29 -6.20 -6.87 -22.82
C SER A 29 -6.99 -7.46 -21.68
N ASN A 30 -7.81 -8.46 -21.97
CA ASN A 30 -8.51 -9.24 -20.95
C ASN A 30 -7.60 -10.32 -20.33
N GLU A 31 -6.29 -10.05 -20.28
CA GLU A 31 -5.29 -10.96 -19.74
C GLU A 31 -5.52 -11.15 -18.24
N ILE A 32 -5.35 -12.39 -17.78
CA ILE A 32 -5.48 -12.75 -16.37
C ILE A 32 -4.07 -12.83 -15.78
N GLY A 33 -3.89 -12.19 -14.63
CA GLY A 33 -2.64 -12.19 -13.87
C GLY A 33 -2.87 -12.56 -12.41
N ARG A 34 -1.78 -12.56 -11.65
CA ARG A 34 -1.77 -12.76 -10.19
C ARG A 34 -1.07 -11.60 -9.52
N LEU A 35 -1.64 -11.07 -8.44
CA LEU A 35 -0.97 -10.04 -7.65
C LEU A 35 0.30 -10.60 -7.02
N GLU A 36 1.44 -9.93 -7.20
CA GLU A 36 2.72 -10.33 -6.61
C GLU A 36 3.04 -9.62 -5.30
N LYS A 37 2.37 -8.49 -5.06
CA LYS A 37 2.56 -7.63 -3.88
C LYS A 37 1.23 -7.39 -3.21
N ASP A 38 1.29 -7.18 -1.91
CA ASP A 38 0.14 -6.63 -1.21
C ASP A 38 -0.05 -5.18 -1.62
N ILE A 39 -1.30 -4.73 -1.66
CA ILE A 39 -1.66 -3.39 -2.10
C ILE A 39 -2.54 -2.74 -1.05
N GLU A 40 -2.20 -1.53 -0.63
CA GLU A 40 -3.03 -0.70 0.23
C GLU A 40 -3.93 0.17 -0.65
N ILE A 41 -5.23 0.15 -0.38
CA ILE A 41 -6.24 0.83 -1.18
C ILE A 41 -6.83 1.97 -0.37
N GLY A 42 -6.75 3.17 -0.92
CA GLY A 42 -7.34 4.40 -0.37
C GLY A 42 -8.33 5.06 -1.33
N TYR A 43 -9.03 6.08 -0.84
CA TYR A 43 -9.76 6.98 -1.73
C TYR A 43 -8.79 7.74 -2.62
N PHE A 44 -9.19 8.01 -3.85
CA PHE A 44 -8.39 8.83 -4.76
C PHE A 44 -8.11 10.22 -4.13
N ASN A 45 -6.84 10.64 -4.12
CA ASN A 45 -6.34 11.85 -3.44
C ASN A 45 -6.52 11.88 -1.91
N SER A 46 -6.53 10.72 -1.24
CA SER A 46 -6.52 10.63 0.22
C SER A 46 -5.28 9.88 0.70
N ASP A 47 -4.69 10.35 1.81
CA ASP A 47 -3.55 9.70 2.46
C ASP A 47 -3.96 8.52 3.36
N ASN A 48 -5.26 8.23 3.47
CA ASN A 48 -5.77 7.18 4.34
C ASN A 48 -6.05 5.89 3.55
N ALA A 49 -5.37 4.82 3.92
CA ALA A 49 -5.70 3.47 3.48
C ALA A 49 -7.04 3.02 4.10
N ILE A 50 -7.96 2.55 3.26
CA ILE A 50 -9.25 1.99 3.64
C ILE A 50 -9.11 0.50 3.95
N PHE A 51 -8.40 -0.24 3.08
CA PHE A 51 -8.21 -1.68 3.22
C PHE A 51 -6.98 -2.18 2.45
N LYS A 52 -6.59 -3.42 2.71
CA LYS A 52 -5.43 -4.08 2.09
C LYS A 52 -5.88 -5.27 1.24
N ILE A 53 -5.42 -5.32 0.00
CA ILE A 53 -5.59 -6.45 -0.92
C ILE A 53 -4.34 -7.33 -0.83
N PRO A 54 -4.46 -8.61 -0.43
CA PRO A 54 -3.30 -9.49 -0.32
C PRO A 54 -2.78 -9.91 -1.69
N LYS A 55 -1.48 -10.14 -1.77
CA LYS A 55 -0.86 -10.82 -2.92
C LYS A 55 -1.45 -12.22 -3.11
N GLY A 56 -1.31 -12.72 -4.34
CA GLY A 56 -1.74 -14.05 -4.72
C GLY A 56 -3.16 -14.13 -5.27
N LEU A 57 -3.92 -13.04 -5.27
CA LEU A 57 -5.24 -12.98 -5.91
C LEU A 57 -5.14 -12.92 -7.42
N THR A 58 -6.10 -13.55 -8.09
CA THR A 58 -6.27 -13.47 -9.53
C THR A 58 -6.90 -12.13 -9.90
N VAL A 59 -6.31 -11.47 -10.88
CA VAL A 59 -6.76 -10.17 -11.39
C VAL A 59 -6.87 -10.20 -12.89
N LYS A 60 -7.71 -9.32 -13.45
CA LYS A 60 -7.88 -9.17 -14.88
C LYS A 60 -7.40 -7.80 -15.32
N ASN A 61 -6.51 -7.75 -16.30
CA ASN A 61 -6.05 -6.49 -16.88
C ASN A 61 -7.23 -5.75 -17.53
N VAL A 62 -7.31 -4.44 -17.27
CA VAL A 62 -8.34 -3.53 -17.82
C VAL A 62 -7.69 -2.20 -18.27
N SER A 63 -6.39 -2.23 -18.57
CA SER A 63 -5.66 -1.10 -19.14
C SER A 63 -6.10 -0.84 -20.58
N GLU A 64 -6.31 0.42 -20.93
CA GLU A 64 -6.64 0.80 -22.31
C GLU A 64 -5.39 0.63 -23.19
N ARG A 65 -5.59 0.39 -24.48
CA ARG A 65 -4.51 0.27 -25.46
C ARG A 65 -4.82 1.14 -26.69
N GLY A 66 -3.78 1.49 -27.44
CA GLY A 66 -3.89 2.31 -28.66
C GLY A 66 -4.38 3.74 -28.39
N LEU A 67 -5.16 4.32 -29.31
CA LEU A 67 -5.73 5.68 -29.18
C LEU A 67 -6.57 5.91 -27.91
N GLY A 68 -7.21 4.87 -27.34
CA GLY A 68 -7.96 4.99 -26.09
C GLY A 68 -7.08 5.29 -24.88
N ALA A 69 -5.81 4.86 -24.92
CA ALA A 69 -4.83 5.17 -23.88
C ALA A 69 -4.31 6.63 -23.93
N ILE A 70 -4.60 7.39 -25.00
CA ILE A 70 -4.10 8.76 -25.14
C ILE A 70 -4.83 9.68 -24.15
N GLY A 71 -4.10 10.25 -23.19
CA GLY A 71 -4.63 11.16 -22.18
C GLY A 71 -5.22 10.48 -20.95
N GLN A 72 -5.16 9.14 -20.87
CA GLN A 72 -5.46 8.40 -19.63
C GLN A 72 -4.25 8.54 -18.68
N PHE A 73 -4.51 8.88 -17.42
CA PHE A 73 -3.46 9.09 -16.42
C PHE A 73 -2.95 7.78 -15.79
N GLU A 74 -3.70 6.69 -15.91
CA GLU A 74 -3.44 5.45 -15.16
C GLU A 74 -3.27 4.25 -16.09
N ASN A 75 -2.01 3.93 -16.40
CA ASN A 75 -1.64 2.65 -17.01
C ASN A 75 -1.59 1.54 -15.92
N GLU A 76 -1.57 0.27 -16.34
CA GLU A 76 -1.48 -0.90 -15.43
C GLU A 76 -2.68 -1.11 -14.51
N ARG A 77 -3.88 -0.85 -15.04
CA ARG A 77 -5.15 -1.07 -14.34
C ARG A 77 -5.51 -2.55 -14.37
N PHE A 78 -6.02 -3.03 -13.25
CA PHE A 78 -6.63 -4.35 -13.15
C PHE A 78 -7.97 -4.27 -12.42
N SER A 79 -8.80 -5.29 -12.62
CA SER A 79 -10.07 -5.47 -11.94
C SER A 79 -10.08 -6.77 -11.15
N ILE A 80 -10.78 -6.73 -10.03
CA ILE A 80 -11.21 -7.90 -9.26
C ILE A 80 -12.71 -8.00 -9.42
N VAL A 81 -13.21 -9.20 -9.74
CA VAL A 81 -14.64 -9.45 -9.90
C VAL A 81 -15.16 -10.14 -8.64
N ILE A 82 -15.98 -9.43 -7.89
CA ILE A 82 -16.68 -9.98 -6.72
C ILE A 82 -18.07 -10.42 -7.17
N THR A 83 -18.43 -11.66 -6.86
CA THR A 83 -19.78 -12.20 -7.14
C THR A 83 -20.47 -12.49 -5.82
N SER A 84 -21.78 -12.23 -5.77
CA SER A 84 -22.62 -12.53 -4.61
C SER A 84 -23.94 -13.08 -5.10
N ASN A 85 -24.49 -14.03 -4.35
CA ASN A 85 -25.86 -14.51 -4.52
C ASN A 85 -26.88 -13.69 -3.71
N ASP A 86 -26.40 -12.76 -2.87
CA ASP A 86 -27.22 -11.83 -2.10
C ASP A 86 -27.42 -10.53 -2.88
N ALA A 87 -28.66 -10.31 -3.34
CA ALA A 87 -29.05 -9.10 -4.06
C ALA A 87 -29.08 -7.85 -3.17
N SER A 88 -29.05 -8.00 -1.85
CA SER A 88 -29.01 -6.89 -0.89
C SER A 88 -27.60 -6.40 -0.57
N LEU A 89 -26.57 -7.06 -1.10
CA LEU A 89 -25.16 -6.71 -0.85
C LEU A 89 -24.81 -5.28 -1.32
N VAL A 90 -25.44 -4.80 -2.40
CA VAL A 90 -25.19 -3.47 -2.96
C VAL A 90 -26.51 -2.74 -3.16
N ASN A 91 -26.65 -1.57 -2.54
CA ASN A 91 -27.82 -0.71 -2.73
C ASN A 91 -27.61 0.22 -3.93
N TYR A 92 -28.38 0.01 -5.00
CA TYR A 92 -28.34 0.83 -6.21
C TYR A 92 -29.39 1.95 -6.23
N ASP A 93 -30.35 1.94 -5.30
CA ASP A 93 -31.47 2.88 -5.24
C ASP A 93 -31.16 4.08 -4.31
N LEU A 94 -30.00 4.70 -4.50
CA LEU A 94 -29.57 5.86 -3.72
C LEU A 94 -29.74 7.18 -4.50
N PRO A 95 -30.04 8.30 -3.81
CA PRO A 95 -30.05 9.63 -4.43
C PRO A 95 -28.71 9.94 -5.08
N LYS A 96 -28.71 10.42 -6.34
CA LYS A 96 -27.47 10.67 -7.11
C LYS A 96 -26.54 11.68 -6.44
N ASP A 97 -27.10 12.62 -5.72
CA ASP A 97 -26.42 13.65 -4.91
C ASP A 97 -25.75 13.09 -3.65
N SER A 98 -26.12 11.91 -3.19
CA SER A 98 -25.42 11.17 -2.13
C SER A 98 -24.21 10.36 -2.64
N LEU A 99 -24.12 10.16 -3.96
CA LEU A 99 -23.04 9.39 -4.57
C LEU A 99 -21.87 10.32 -4.93
N ASN A 100 -20.67 9.97 -4.49
CA ASN A 100 -19.47 10.70 -4.88
C ASN A 100 -19.07 10.30 -6.31
N MET A 101 -19.19 11.26 -7.24
CA MET A 101 -18.94 11.09 -8.68
C MET A 101 -17.53 10.56 -9.00
N PHE A 102 -16.55 10.75 -8.11
CA PHE A 102 -15.16 10.33 -8.30
C PHE A 102 -14.75 9.16 -7.40
N SER A 103 -15.63 8.65 -6.53
CA SER A 103 -15.33 7.55 -5.59
C SER A 103 -15.33 6.15 -6.23
N ASN A 104 -15.48 6.07 -7.56
CA ASN A 104 -15.32 4.82 -8.28
C ASN A 104 -13.83 4.52 -8.57
N PHE A 105 -12.98 5.53 -8.37
CA PHE A 105 -11.54 5.43 -8.54
C PHE A 105 -10.90 5.30 -7.16
N TYR A 106 -9.96 4.35 -7.07
CA TYR A 106 -9.21 4.07 -5.86
C TYR A 106 -7.73 4.13 -6.18
N SER A 107 -6.96 4.71 -5.27
CA SER A 107 -5.51 4.74 -5.41
C SER A 107 -4.92 3.53 -4.71
N ALA A 108 -4.07 2.81 -5.44
CA ALA A 108 -3.30 1.69 -4.94
C ALA A 108 -1.90 2.19 -4.57
N GLU A 109 -1.58 2.19 -3.29
CA GLU A 109 -0.21 2.34 -2.84
C GLU A 109 0.44 0.96 -2.78
N ILE A 110 1.53 0.80 -3.53
CA ILE A 110 2.43 -0.32 -3.34
C ILE A 110 3.44 0.16 -2.31
N PRO A 111 3.50 -0.43 -1.10
CA PRO A 111 4.50 -0.08 -0.12
C PRO A 111 5.88 -0.23 -0.76
N ARG A 112 6.48 0.90 -1.13
CA ARG A 112 7.89 0.90 -1.49
C ARG A 112 8.62 0.73 -0.16
N ASN A 113 9.75 0.03 -0.17
CA ASN A 113 10.73 0.19 0.91
C ASN A 113 11.24 1.63 0.82
N ASN A 114 10.41 2.59 1.25
CA ASN A 114 10.73 3.99 1.32
C ASN A 114 11.71 4.10 2.49
N ARG A 115 12.99 3.93 2.18
CA ARG A 115 14.07 4.05 3.14
C ARG A 115 14.77 5.37 2.89
N GLN A 116 14.77 6.24 3.89
CA GLN A 116 15.60 7.44 3.88
C GLN A 116 16.84 7.14 4.71
N ASN A 117 18.03 7.20 4.10
CA ASN A 117 19.31 6.87 4.76
C ASN A 117 19.34 5.47 5.44
N GLY A 118 18.60 4.51 4.89
CA GLY A 118 18.49 3.15 5.44
C GLY A 118 17.40 2.95 6.49
N ILE A 119 16.68 4.02 6.88
CA ILE A 119 15.59 3.99 7.86
C ILE A 119 14.24 3.85 7.14
N PRO A 120 13.41 2.83 7.43
CA PRO A 120 12.08 2.68 6.84
C PRO A 120 11.16 3.84 7.24
N GLN A 121 10.33 4.31 6.31
CA GLN A 121 9.44 5.45 6.48
C GLN A 121 7.98 5.02 6.49
N GLY A 122 7.16 5.65 7.34
CA GLY A 122 5.72 5.38 7.44
C GLY A 122 5.30 4.82 8.80
N ASN A 123 4.14 4.15 8.82
CA ASN A 123 3.52 3.59 10.01
C ASN A 123 3.72 2.07 10.08
N PHE A 124 4.06 1.56 11.26
CA PHE A 124 4.40 0.17 11.47
C PHE A 124 3.86 -0.36 12.79
N VAL A 125 3.81 -1.68 12.91
CA VAL A 125 3.62 -2.38 14.18
C VAL A 125 4.94 -3.07 14.51
N TYR A 126 5.48 -2.79 15.70
CA TYR A 126 6.69 -3.39 16.24
C TYR A 126 6.37 -4.11 17.55
N GLU A 127 7.26 -5.01 17.94
CA GLU A 127 7.23 -5.72 19.20
C GLU A 127 8.23 -5.10 20.18
N LEU A 128 7.76 -4.73 21.38
CA LEU A 128 8.61 -4.34 22.49
C LEU A 128 9.11 -5.59 23.22
N TYR A 129 10.41 -5.78 23.20
CA TYR A 129 11.12 -6.83 23.92
C TYR A 129 11.71 -6.26 25.21
N PHE A 130 11.19 -6.70 26.36
CA PHE A 130 11.61 -6.21 27.67
C PHE A 130 12.87 -6.91 28.17
N ALA A 131 14.00 -6.20 28.18
CA ALA A 131 15.29 -6.76 28.56
C ALA A 131 15.48 -6.92 30.10
N GLU A 132 14.62 -6.30 30.93
CA GLU A 132 14.64 -6.39 32.40
C GLU A 132 14.47 -7.82 32.93
N PHE A 133 13.70 -8.63 32.22
CA PHE A 133 13.24 -9.92 32.74
C PHE A 133 13.95 -11.04 32.01
N ASN A 134 14.92 -11.66 32.68
CA ASN A 134 15.57 -12.91 32.27
C ASN A 134 14.59 -14.13 32.18
N GLY A 135 13.28 -13.89 32.09
CA GLY A 135 12.20 -14.86 31.97
C GLY A 135 11.00 -14.27 31.24
N ARG A 136 10.68 -14.83 30.07
CA ARG A 136 9.50 -14.64 29.19
C ARG A 136 8.39 -13.73 29.76
N MET A 137 8.49 -12.42 29.54
CA MET A 137 7.29 -11.65 29.23
C MET A 137 7.04 -11.77 27.73
N ASN A 138 5.77 -11.89 27.33
CA ASN A 138 5.41 -11.84 25.93
C ASN A 138 5.69 -10.42 25.43
N ASN A 139 6.27 -10.32 24.24
CA ASN A 139 6.45 -9.03 23.60
C ASN A 139 5.11 -8.31 23.48
N ALA A 140 5.16 -7.00 23.66
CA ALA A 140 3.99 -6.14 23.57
C ALA A 140 4.00 -5.43 22.22
N GLU A 141 2.89 -5.48 21.47
CA GLU A 141 2.78 -4.73 20.23
C GLU A 141 2.67 -3.22 20.50
N CYS A 142 3.36 -2.44 19.68
CA CYS A 142 3.34 -0.99 19.67
C CYS A 142 3.19 -0.44 18.25
N LYS A 143 2.56 0.72 18.13
CA LYS A 143 2.50 1.48 16.88
C LYS A 143 3.73 2.35 16.76
N VAL A 144 4.37 2.34 15.60
CA VAL A 144 5.59 3.10 15.32
C VAL A 144 5.36 3.95 14.08
N GLU A 145 5.48 5.26 14.22
CA GLU A 145 5.49 6.21 13.11
C GLU A 145 6.92 6.71 12.89
N ILE A 146 7.42 6.62 11.65
CA ILE A 146 8.76 7.10 11.27
C ILE A 146 8.65 8.10 10.13
N ASN A 147 9.21 9.29 10.35
CA ASN A 147 9.30 10.35 9.35
C ASN A 147 10.70 11.01 9.38
N GLY A 148 11.46 10.81 8.30
CA GLY A 148 12.89 11.08 8.23
C GLY A 148 13.67 10.22 9.22
N ASN A 149 14.33 10.88 10.18
CA ASN A 149 15.00 10.25 11.31
C ASN A 149 14.21 10.41 12.62
N LYS A 150 12.97 10.91 12.58
CA LYS A 150 12.12 11.03 13.78
C LYS A 150 11.26 9.80 13.93
N ILE A 151 11.01 9.41 15.16
CA ILE A 151 10.19 8.25 15.51
C ILE A 151 9.28 8.58 16.68
N ILE A 152 8.03 8.13 16.56
CA ILE A 152 7.04 8.13 17.64
C ILE A 152 6.64 6.67 17.87
N VAL A 153 6.70 6.22 19.12
CA VAL A 153 6.28 4.88 19.55
C VAL A 153 5.09 5.06 20.49
N GLU A 154 3.98 4.43 20.16
CA GLU A 154 2.74 4.48 20.93
C GLU A 154 2.26 3.08 21.30
N GLN A 155 1.50 3.01 22.40
CA GLN A 155 0.83 1.80 22.83
C GLN A 155 -0.32 1.43 21.88
N THR A 156 -0.71 0.16 21.89
CA THR A 156 -1.95 -0.29 21.24
C THR A 156 -3.07 -0.37 22.28
N GLU A 157 -4.33 -0.51 21.83
CA GLU A 157 -5.46 -0.71 22.76
C GLU A 157 -5.30 -1.94 23.67
N ASN A 158 -4.44 -2.88 23.27
CA ASN A 158 -4.19 -4.12 23.99
C ASN A 158 -2.95 -4.07 24.89
N THR A 159 -2.21 -2.96 24.91
CA THR A 159 -0.98 -2.79 25.70
C THR A 159 -1.13 -1.57 26.62
N ASN A 160 -0.88 -1.76 27.92
CA ASN A 160 -0.90 -0.69 28.94
C ASN A 160 0.40 -0.73 29.76
N LEU A 161 1.48 -0.33 29.10
CA LEU A 161 2.88 -0.34 29.54
C LEU A 161 3.28 0.96 30.27
N THR A 162 2.72 2.09 29.86
CA THR A 162 2.94 3.40 30.49
C THR A 162 1.62 4.07 30.87
N GLY A 163 1.66 5.11 31.72
CA GLY A 163 0.47 5.87 32.13
C GLY A 163 -0.15 6.77 31.04
N GLY A 164 0.31 6.71 29.79
CA GLY A 164 -0.18 7.50 28.66
C GLY A 164 0.01 6.79 27.31
N ASN A 165 -0.51 7.35 26.21
CA ASN A 165 -0.48 6.65 24.90
C ASN A 165 0.93 6.54 24.29
N GLN A 166 1.78 7.54 24.52
CA GLN A 166 3.12 7.60 23.93
C GLN A 166 4.14 6.89 24.84
N ILE A 167 4.93 5.99 24.25
CA ILE A 167 6.03 5.27 24.90
C ILE A 167 7.34 6.03 24.68
N PHE A 168 7.60 6.46 23.45
CA PHE A 168 8.82 7.18 23.08
C PHE A 168 8.56 8.19 21.97
N ASN A 169 9.32 9.29 21.99
CA ASN A 169 9.36 10.26 20.90
C ASN A 169 10.77 10.84 20.83
N GLY A 170 11.44 10.64 19.71
CA GLY A 170 12.82 11.05 19.56
C GLY A 170 13.36 10.78 18.16
N LEU A 171 14.64 10.41 18.11
CA LEU A 171 15.41 10.23 16.89
C LEU A 171 15.80 8.76 16.70
N ILE A 172 15.94 8.37 15.44
CA ILE A 172 16.60 7.14 15.01
C ILE A 172 18.00 7.50 14.57
N LEU A 173 18.99 6.98 15.28
CA LEU A 173 20.41 7.19 14.98
C LEU A 173 21.13 5.85 14.80
N LYS A 174 22.22 5.88 14.04
CA LYS A 174 23.12 4.74 13.92
C LYS A 174 24.24 4.89 14.93
N HIS A 175 24.26 4.03 15.93
CA HIS A 175 25.31 4.01 16.96
C HIS A 175 26.67 3.58 16.36
N LYS A 176 27.79 3.98 16.97
CA LYS A 176 29.16 3.56 16.57
C LYS A 176 29.35 2.04 16.47
N SER A 177 28.54 1.25 17.19
CA SER A 177 28.50 -0.23 17.06
C SER A 177 27.92 -0.75 15.74
N GLY A 178 27.25 0.11 14.97
CA GLY A 178 26.51 -0.25 13.75
C GLY A 178 25.02 -0.55 13.95
N LYS A 179 24.55 -0.70 15.20
CA LYS A 179 23.12 -0.88 15.53
C LYS A 179 22.34 0.43 15.40
N TRP A 180 21.03 0.32 15.12
CA TRP A 180 20.10 1.44 15.17
C TRP A 180 19.56 1.61 16.59
N ILE A 181 19.48 2.85 17.04
CA ILE A 181 19.05 3.19 18.40
C ILE A 181 17.94 4.23 18.38
N LEU A 182 17.15 4.23 19.45
CA LEU A 182 16.20 5.27 19.78
C LEU A 182 16.91 6.26 20.71
N ALA A 183 17.08 7.49 20.24
CA ALA A 183 17.91 8.50 20.88
C ALA A 183 17.11 9.76 21.19
N GLU A 184 17.39 10.39 22.32
CA GLU A 184 16.80 11.69 22.66
C GLU A 184 17.60 12.84 22.03
N ASN A 185 18.90 12.62 21.81
CA ASN A 185 19.82 13.62 21.27
C ASN A 185 20.83 12.99 20.29
N GLU A 186 21.60 13.82 19.57
CA GLU A 186 22.58 13.32 18.58
C GLU A 186 23.83 12.68 19.21
N GLU A 187 24.15 13.00 20.47
CA GLU A 187 25.34 12.51 21.17
C GLU A 187 25.22 11.02 21.53
N ASP A 188 23.99 10.53 21.72
CA ASP A 188 23.66 9.12 21.99
C ASP A 188 24.24 8.16 20.93
N ALA A 189 24.46 8.63 19.70
CA ALA A 189 25.13 7.85 18.65
C ALA A 189 26.55 7.40 19.02
N ASN A 190 27.18 8.05 19.99
CA ASN A 190 28.53 7.78 20.48
C ASN A 190 28.58 7.24 21.92
N ALA A 191 27.43 6.98 22.56
CA ALA A 191 27.34 6.45 23.92
C ALA A 191 28.23 5.20 24.11
N GLU A 192 28.69 4.94 25.33
CA GLU A 192 29.51 3.75 25.59
C GLU A 192 28.67 2.47 25.62
N GLU A 193 27.44 2.55 26.13
CA GLU A 193 26.53 1.43 26.31
C GLU A 193 25.16 1.73 25.68
N ILE A 194 24.55 0.71 25.05
CA ILE A 194 23.23 0.77 24.39
C ILE A 194 22.49 -0.56 24.61
N GLY A 195 21.16 -0.52 24.62
CA GLY A 195 20.30 -1.70 24.81
C GLY A 195 20.23 -2.20 26.25
N GLY A 196 19.61 -3.35 26.46
CA GLY A 196 19.37 -3.86 27.81
C GLY A 196 18.53 -2.88 28.63
N CYS A 197 19.03 -2.57 29.82
CA CYS A 197 18.47 -1.55 30.72
C CYS A 197 19.27 -0.25 30.76
N THR A 198 19.90 0.10 29.65
CA THR A 198 20.41 1.47 29.50
C THR A 198 19.29 2.40 29.05
N GLU A 199 19.55 3.70 29.13
CA GLU A 199 18.62 4.75 28.69
C GLU A 199 18.48 4.82 27.14
N ILE A 200 19.18 3.96 26.38
CA ILE A 200 19.24 4.01 24.91
C ILE A 200 18.75 2.69 24.31
N PRO A 201 17.45 2.60 23.96
CA PRO A 201 16.83 1.43 23.33
C PRO A 201 17.41 1.11 21.95
N ILE A 202 17.36 -0.17 21.56
CA ILE A 202 17.78 -0.65 20.23
C ILE A 202 16.55 -0.97 19.38
N ILE A 203 16.57 -0.55 18.11
CA ILE A 203 15.52 -0.87 17.14
C ILE A 203 16.08 -1.73 16.00
N ASP A 204 15.39 -2.82 15.67
CA ASP A 204 15.69 -3.68 14.53
C ASP A 204 14.55 -3.59 13.50
N PHE A 205 14.85 -2.99 12.34
CA PHE A 205 13.88 -2.81 11.26
C PHE A 205 13.53 -4.09 10.51
N GLU A 206 14.38 -5.13 10.58
CA GLU A 206 14.16 -6.40 9.87
C GLU A 206 13.26 -7.32 10.69
N THR A 207 13.58 -7.48 11.98
CA THR A 207 12.78 -8.28 12.91
C THR A 207 11.59 -7.53 13.49
N LYS A 208 11.55 -6.20 13.33
CA LYS A 208 10.56 -5.29 13.90
C LYS A 208 10.47 -5.36 15.43
N ILE A 209 11.63 -5.48 16.07
CA ILE A 209 11.76 -5.53 17.53
C ILE A 209 12.38 -4.23 18.03
N ILE A 210 11.82 -3.69 19.12
CA ILE A 210 12.42 -2.63 19.93
C ILE A 210 12.80 -3.26 21.26
N GLU A 211 14.10 -3.31 21.55
CA GLU A 211 14.63 -3.73 22.84
C GLU A 211 14.47 -2.58 23.83
N TRP A 212 13.66 -2.80 24.87
CA TRP A 212 13.21 -1.78 25.80
C TRP A 212 13.39 -2.25 27.26
N CYS A 213 13.61 -1.27 28.13
CA CYS A 213 13.57 -1.33 29.58
C CYS A 213 12.87 -0.02 29.99
#